data_AF-A0AAN4TIS8-F1
#
_entry.id   AF-A0AAN4TIS8-F1
#
_cell.length_a   1.000
_cell.length_b   1.000
_cell.length_c   1.000
_cell.angle_alpha   90.00
_cell.angle_beta   90.00
_cell.angle_gamma   90.00
#
_symmetry.space_group_name_H-M   'P 1'
#
loop_
_entity.id
_entity.type
_entity.pdbx_description
1 polymer ?
#
loop_
_entity_poly.entity_id
_entity_poly.type
_entity_poly.pdbx_seq_one_letter_code
_entity_poly.pdbx_strand_id
1 'polypeptide(L)'
;MKRLQALDSDYHIDEQKISRTITGEIHIYTEGVTDTKHFQAALRAFQRSGEFAGLNLIFRNSKKTGSSGLKALCENLCETLQRHLTICIFDRDERPIINEMSGSPGNYRDHTNNVFSLIIPTPEFRDPSDLICIEHLYQDAQIYTPDSQGRRLYSKDEFDSLGCHKDNPQLFCRVSKQSLIYDDQVINLQEKKNIALPKNKFADYIFNGAPPFSNVDFSGFRGTFTQIVAIAASYSR
;
A
#
# COMPACT_ATOMS: atom_id res chain seq x y z
N MET A 1 -3.20 6.98 -49.41
CA MET A 1 -3.29 8.45 -49.47
C MET A 1 -4.74 8.87 -49.28
N LYS A 2 -5.01 9.75 -48.30
CA LYS A 2 -6.24 10.55 -48.11
C LYS A 2 -7.58 9.80 -48.20
N ARG A 3 -8.04 9.22 -47.08
CA ARG A 3 -9.46 9.14 -46.68
C ARG A 3 -9.55 8.39 -45.35
N LEU A 4 -9.61 9.14 -44.25
CA LEU A 4 -10.06 8.76 -42.89
C LEU A 4 -9.79 9.86 -41.85
N GLN A 5 -9.22 11.01 -42.25
CA GLN A 5 -9.37 12.26 -41.50
C GLN A 5 -10.66 12.98 -41.93
N ALA A 6 -11.78 12.48 -41.45
CA ALA A 6 -13.04 13.22 -41.33
C ALA A 6 -13.98 12.35 -40.49
N LEU A 7 -14.63 12.96 -39.49
CA LEU A 7 -15.52 12.37 -38.46
C LEU A 7 -14.77 11.98 -37.18
N ASP A 8 -14.42 12.96 -36.34
CA ASP A 8 -15.31 13.44 -35.27
C ASP A 8 -14.56 14.48 -34.41
N SER A 9 -15.06 15.71 -34.34
CA SER A 9 -14.49 16.76 -33.47
C SER A 9 -15.01 16.66 -32.03
N ASP A 10 -15.94 15.73 -31.76
CA ASP A 10 -16.57 15.48 -30.48
C ASP A 10 -16.17 14.13 -29.88
N TYR A 11 -14.95 13.64 -30.14
CA TYR A 11 -14.42 12.49 -29.40
C TYR A 11 -14.11 12.89 -27.94
N HIS A 12 -15.17 13.03 -27.15
CA HIS A 12 -15.10 13.05 -25.70
C HIS A 12 -14.86 11.63 -25.21
N ILE A 13 -13.77 11.43 -24.48
CA ILE A 13 -13.60 10.22 -23.68
C ILE A 13 -14.77 10.18 -22.70
N ASP A 14 -15.71 9.27 -22.94
CA ASP A 14 -16.88 9.09 -22.10
C ASP A 14 -16.46 8.37 -20.80
N GLU A 15 -16.08 9.16 -19.80
CA GLU A 15 -15.73 8.68 -18.45
C GLU A 15 -16.87 7.85 -17.83
N GLN A 16 -18.14 8.06 -18.22
CA GLN A 16 -19.29 7.28 -17.75
C GLN A 16 -19.34 5.88 -18.38
N LYS A 17 -18.79 5.70 -19.58
CA LYS A 17 -18.61 4.38 -20.21
C LYS A 17 -17.46 3.60 -19.58
N ILE A 18 -16.40 4.30 -19.17
CA ILE A 18 -15.31 3.72 -18.35
C ILE A 18 -15.85 3.33 -16.96
N SER A 19 -16.78 4.11 -16.40
CA SER A 19 -17.41 3.83 -15.10
C SER A 19 -18.38 2.63 -15.11
N ARG A 20 -18.93 2.24 -16.27
CA ARG A 20 -19.81 1.07 -16.41
C ARG A 20 -19.07 -0.25 -16.54
N THR A 21 -17.76 -0.21 -16.78
CA THR A 21 -16.90 -1.39 -16.82
C THR A 21 -15.85 -1.32 -15.71
N ILE A 22 -16.31 -1.04 -14.49
CA ILE A 22 -15.57 -1.58 -13.36
C ILE A 22 -15.88 -3.07 -13.39
N THR A 23 -14.82 -3.83 -13.62
CA THR A 23 -14.82 -5.27 -13.78
C THR A 23 -15.68 -5.93 -12.70
N GLY A 24 -16.13 -7.17 -12.96
CA GLY A 24 -16.51 -8.04 -11.85
C GLY A 24 -15.45 -8.05 -10.74
N GLU A 25 -15.80 -8.63 -9.60
CA GLU A 25 -14.94 -8.84 -8.43
C GLU A 25 -13.43 -8.90 -8.76
N ILE A 26 -12.62 -7.96 -8.22
CA ILE A 26 -11.16 -7.92 -8.36
C ILE A 26 -10.53 -8.54 -7.10
N HIS A 27 -9.60 -9.48 -7.27
CA HIS A 27 -8.91 -10.12 -6.14
C HIS A 27 -7.62 -9.37 -5.83
N ILE A 28 -7.45 -8.96 -4.58
CA ILE A 28 -6.25 -8.26 -4.11
C ILE A 28 -5.48 -9.14 -3.14
N TYR A 29 -4.17 -9.27 -3.36
CA TYR A 29 -3.23 -9.86 -2.41
C TYR A 29 -2.22 -8.81 -1.97
N THR A 30 -1.89 -8.77 -0.68
CA THR A 30 -0.91 -7.85 -0.08
C THR A 30 0.17 -8.65 0.66
N GLU A 31 1.26 -8.00 1.09
CA GLU A 31 2.36 -8.69 1.77
C GLU A 31 1.95 -9.22 3.15
N GLY A 32 1.11 -8.48 3.85
CA GLY A 32 0.60 -8.83 5.17
C GLY A 32 -0.88 -8.55 5.39
N VAL A 33 -1.41 -9.14 6.47
CA VAL A 33 -2.78 -8.89 6.95
C VAL A 33 -2.97 -7.46 7.47
N THR A 34 -1.89 -6.82 7.93
CA THR A 34 -1.86 -5.40 8.31
C THR A 34 -2.17 -4.52 7.11
N ASP A 35 -1.59 -4.83 5.96
CA ASP A 35 -1.71 -4.02 4.76
C ASP A 35 -3.13 -4.07 4.21
N THR A 36 -3.72 -5.29 4.24
CA THR A 36 -5.13 -5.50 3.93
C THR A 36 -6.03 -4.60 4.78
N LYS A 37 -5.77 -4.48 6.09
CA LYS A 37 -6.55 -3.60 6.98
C LYS A 37 -6.43 -2.14 6.56
N HIS A 38 -5.23 -1.67 6.23
CA HIS A 38 -5.01 -0.29 5.78
C HIS A 38 -5.75 0.01 4.47
N PHE A 39 -5.62 -0.85 3.46
CA PHE A 39 -6.34 -0.67 2.19
C PHE A 39 -7.85 -0.76 2.36
N GLN A 40 -8.36 -1.67 3.18
CA GLN A 40 -9.80 -1.76 3.46
C GLN A 40 -10.32 -0.48 4.15
N ALA A 41 -9.57 0.06 5.11
CA ALA A 41 -9.93 1.30 5.79
C ALA A 41 -9.94 2.49 4.81
N ALA A 42 -8.90 2.60 3.97
CA ALA A 42 -8.78 3.64 2.95
C ALA A 42 -9.90 3.56 1.90
N LEU A 43 -10.19 2.36 1.38
CA LEU A 43 -11.26 2.16 0.42
C LEU A 43 -12.61 2.57 1.00
N ARG A 44 -12.92 2.18 2.25
CA ARG A 44 -14.16 2.61 2.93
C ARG A 44 -14.23 4.13 3.07
N ALA A 45 -13.11 4.78 3.37
CA ALA A 45 -13.06 6.23 3.49
C ALA A 45 -13.35 6.92 2.15
N PHE A 46 -12.71 6.50 1.07
CA PHE A 46 -12.95 7.03 -0.27
C PHE A 46 -14.37 6.74 -0.78
N GLN A 47 -14.88 5.54 -0.57
CA GLN A 47 -16.24 5.19 -0.99
C GLN A 47 -17.30 6.03 -0.25
N ARG A 48 -17.06 6.39 1.02
CA ARG A 48 -17.92 7.34 1.75
C ARG A 48 -17.88 8.75 1.18
N SER A 49 -16.78 9.18 0.55
CA SER A 49 -16.70 10.46 -0.17
C SER A 49 -17.19 10.38 -1.63
N GLY A 50 -17.71 9.22 -2.06
CA GLY A 50 -18.19 8.98 -3.44
C GLY A 50 -17.07 8.59 -4.41
N GLU A 51 -15.84 8.44 -3.94
CA GLU A 51 -14.68 8.13 -4.75
C GLU A 51 -14.45 6.61 -4.82
N PHE A 52 -13.99 6.12 -5.98
CA PHE A 52 -13.80 4.69 -6.23
C PHE A 52 -15.05 3.84 -5.94
N ALA A 53 -16.26 4.43 -6.04
CA ALA A 53 -17.52 3.83 -5.61
C ALA A 53 -17.85 2.50 -6.29
N GLY A 54 -17.42 2.30 -7.54
CA GLY A 54 -17.66 1.04 -8.23
C GLY A 54 -16.57 -0.01 -8.04
N LEU A 55 -15.44 0.27 -7.38
CA LEU A 55 -14.42 -0.74 -7.11
C LEU A 55 -14.98 -1.82 -6.16
N ASN A 56 -15.05 -3.05 -6.67
CA ASN A 56 -15.38 -4.24 -5.87
C ASN A 56 -14.11 -5.06 -5.63
N LEU A 57 -13.40 -4.76 -4.53
CA LEU A 57 -12.14 -5.42 -4.18
C LEU A 57 -12.36 -6.51 -3.12
N ILE A 58 -11.89 -7.73 -3.41
CA ILE A 58 -11.87 -8.84 -2.48
C ILE A 58 -10.43 -9.12 -2.08
N PHE A 59 -10.10 -8.76 -0.85
CA PHE A 59 -8.79 -9.02 -0.25
C PHE A 59 -8.68 -10.50 0.12
N ARG A 60 -7.70 -11.18 -0.47
CA ARG A 60 -7.43 -12.60 -0.28
C ARG A 60 -6.18 -12.74 0.60
N ASN A 61 -6.24 -13.66 1.56
CA ASN A 61 -5.10 -13.95 2.42
C ASN A 61 -4.13 -14.92 1.72
N SER A 62 -2.84 -14.60 1.73
CA SER A 62 -1.78 -15.54 1.40
C SER A 62 -1.39 -16.35 2.64
N LYS A 63 -0.97 -17.60 2.44
CA LYS A 63 -0.37 -18.41 3.53
C LYS A 63 1.05 -17.98 3.87
N LYS A 64 1.75 -17.38 2.90
CA LYS A 64 3.12 -16.87 3.03
C LYS A 64 3.07 -15.34 3.04
N THR A 65 3.62 -14.75 4.09
CA THR A 65 3.65 -13.29 4.28
C THR A 65 4.97 -12.68 3.79
N GLY A 66 4.97 -11.37 3.62
CA GLY A 66 6.10 -10.58 3.13
C GLY A 66 6.25 -10.59 1.61
N SER A 67 7.04 -9.65 1.11
CA SER A 67 7.34 -9.44 -0.31
C SER A 67 7.70 -10.74 -1.06
N SER A 68 8.62 -11.54 -0.53
CA SER A 68 9.05 -12.80 -1.16
C SER A 68 7.93 -13.84 -1.26
N GLY A 69 7.07 -13.93 -0.23
CA GLY A 69 5.92 -14.83 -0.20
C GLY A 69 4.86 -14.41 -1.22
N LEU A 70 4.60 -13.11 -1.31
CA LEU A 70 3.66 -12.53 -2.27
C LEU A 70 4.18 -12.65 -3.72
N LYS A 71 5.48 -12.46 -3.95
CA LYS A 71 6.11 -12.66 -5.25
C LYS A 71 5.93 -14.08 -5.75
N ALA A 72 6.28 -15.07 -4.93
CA ALA A 72 6.09 -16.46 -5.28
C ALA A 72 4.61 -16.77 -5.57
N LEU A 73 3.68 -16.22 -4.79
CA LEU A 73 2.25 -16.36 -5.06
C LEU A 73 1.87 -15.75 -6.42
N CYS A 74 2.34 -14.55 -6.73
CA CYS A 74 2.10 -13.88 -8.01
C CYS A 74 2.58 -14.74 -9.19
N GLU A 75 3.78 -15.28 -9.10
CA GLU A 75 4.36 -16.18 -10.12
C GLU A 75 3.54 -17.47 -10.29
N ASN A 76 3.06 -18.06 -9.20
CA ASN A 76 2.20 -19.25 -9.27
C ASN A 76 0.82 -18.92 -9.89
N LEU A 77 0.24 -17.78 -9.53
CA LEU A 77 -1.07 -17.37 -10.07
C LEU A 77 -1.00 -17.13 -11.58
N CYS A 78 0.11 -16.60 -12.10
CA CYS A 78 0.23 -16.32 -13.53
C CYS A 78 0.52 -17.57 -14.38
N GLU A 79 0.74 -18.75 -13.80
CA GLU A 79 0.89 -20.01 -14.57
C GLU A 79 -0.41 -20.45 -15.25
N THR A 80 -1.57 -20.01 -14.74
CA THR A 80 -2.89 -20.39 -15.24
C THR A 80 -3.83 -19.20 -15.30
N LEU A 81 -4.74 -19.19 -16.28
CA LEU A 81 -5.73 -18.12 -16.44
C LEU A 81 -6.61 -17.99 -15.19
N GLN A 82 -6.56 -16.83 -14.54
CA GLN A 82 -7.40 -16.54 -13.38
C GLN A 82 -8.79 -16.09 -13.83
N ARG A 83 -9.83 -16.61 -13.16
CA ARG A 83 -11.24 -16.26 -13.43
C ARG A 83 -11.53 -14.77 -13.18
N HIS A 84 -10.83 -14.19 -12.21
CA HIS A 84 -10.98 -12.79 -11.80
C HIS A 84 -9.67 -12.05 -12.04
N LEU A 85 -9.77 -10.76 -12.36
CA LEU A 85 -8.61 -9.88 -12.35
C LEU A 85 -7.97 -9.93 -10.96
N THR A 86 -6.69 -10.26 -10.91
CA THR A 86 -5.94 -10.46 -9.68
C THR A 86 -4.77 -9.50 -9.63
N ILE A 87 -4.63 -8.76 -8.52
CA ILE A 87 -3.56 -7.78 -8.33
C ILE A 87 -2.82 -8.07 -7.04
N CYS A 88 -1.51 -8.29 -7.14
CA CYS A 88 -0.60 -8.41 -6.00
C CYS A 88 0.06 -7.06 -5.72
N ILE A 89 -0.20 -6.47 -4.55
CA ILE A 89 0.29 -5.14 -4.16
C ILE A 89 1.49 -5.28 -3.22
N PHE A 90 2.60 -4.65 -3.61
CA PHE A 90 3.88 -4.67 -2.90
C PHE A 90 4.23 -3.29 -2.37
N ASP A 91 4.98 -3.28 -1.27
CA ASP A 91 5.61 -2.08 -0.76
C ASP A 91 6.77 -1.63 -1.69
N ARG A 92 7.20 -0.37 -1.52
CA ARG A 92 8.33 0.23 -2.24
C ARG A 92 9.56 0.29 -1.33
N ASP A 93 9.83 -0.75 -0.56
CA ASP A 93 10.95 -0.77 0.38
C ASP A 93 12.11 -1.68 -0.06
N GLU A 94 11.85 -2.63 -0.97
CA GLU A 94 12.84 -3.57 -1.49
C GLU A 94 13.14 -3.35 -2.98
N ARG A 95 14.31 -2.78 -3.31
CA ARG A 95 14.73 -2.53 -4.71
C ARG A 95 14.62 -3.75 -5.64
N PRO A 96 14.98 -4.99 -5.23
CA PRO A 96 14.78 -6.15 -6.09
C PRO A 96 13.30 -6.39 -6.43
N ILE A 97 12.41 -6.30 -5.45
CA ILE A 97 10.97 -6.45 -5.64
C ILE A 97 10.43 -5.36 -6.55
N ILE A 98 10.82 -4.10 -6.33
CA ILE A 98 10.43 -2.97 -7.19
C ILE A 98 10.83 -3.26 -8.63
N ASN A 99 12.07 -3.67 -8.87
CA ASN A 99 12.57 -3.91 -10.23
C ASN A 99 11.88 -5.09 -10.93
N GLU A 100 11.55 -6.16 -10.19
CA GLU A 100 10.95 -7.37 -10.76
C GLU A 100 9.42 -7.24 -10.94
N MET A 101 8.76 -6.52 -10.04
CA MET A 101 7.30 -6.45 -9.93
C MET A 101 6.70 -5.11 -10.41
N SER A 102 7.50 -4.11 -10.75
CA SER A 102 7.03 -2.93 -11.49
C SER A 102 7.08 -3.15 -13.01
N GLY A 103 6.31 -2.35 -13.76
CA GLY A 103 6.40 -2.29 -15.21
C GLY A 103 7.23 -1.10 -15.67
N SER A 104 7.57 -1.04 -16.95
CA SER A 104 8.16 0.16 -17.55
C SER A 104 7.13 0.78 -18.50
N PRO A 105 6.72 2.06 -18.36
CA PRO A 105 7.13 3.08 -17.36
C PRO A 105 6.22 3.18 -16.12
N GLY A 106 5.41 2.16 -15.79
CA GLY A 106 4.35 2.23 -14.77
C GLY A 106 4.69 1.58 -13.42
N ASN A 107 3.91 1.88 -12.38
CA ASN A 107 4.05 1.22 -11.08
C ASN A 107 3.51 -0.22 -11.04
N TYR A 108 2.97 -0.73 -12.15
CA TYR A 108 2.41 -2.07 -12.24
C TYR A 108 2.93 -2.83 -13.45
N ARG A 109 2.88 -4.16 -13.37
CA ARG A 109 3.28 -5.09 -14.42
C ARG A 109 2.16 -6.07 -14.70
N ASP A 110 1.89 -6.29 -15.98
CA ASP A 110 1.05 -7.39 -16.45
C ASP A 110 1.88 -8.67 -16.51
N HIS A 111 1.47 -9.71 -15.78
CA HIS A 111 2.10 -11.05 -15.78
C HIS A 111 1.34 -12.03 -16.67
N THR A 112 0.38 -11.55 -17.47
CA THR A 112 -0.59 -12.32 -18.25
C THR A 112 -1.56 -13.10 -17.35
N ASN A 113 -2.47 -13.86 -17.97
CA ASN A 113 -3.39 -14.75 -17.25
C ASN A 113 -4.25 -14.05 -16.17
N ASN A 114 -4.54 -12.77 -16.39
CA ASN A 114 -5.31 -11.87 -15.53
C ASN A 114 -4.63 -11.57 -14.18
N VAL A 115 -3.31 -11.65 -14.13
CA VAL A 115 -2.50 -11.38 -12.93
C VAL A 115 -1.62 -10.17 -13.16
N PHE A 116 -1.72 -9.21 -12.24
CA PHE A 116 -0.91 -8.00 -12.22
C PHE A 116 -0.16 -7.92 -10.90
N SER A 117 1.01 -7.29 -10.93
CA SER A 117 1.66 -6.76 -9.72
C SER A 117 1.64 -5.25 -9.74
N LEU A 118 1.52 -4.64 -8.56
CA LEU A 118 1.49 -3.19 -8.36
C LEU A 118 2.40 -2.84 -7.20
N ILE A 119 3.40 -2.00 -7.44
CA ILE A 119 4.18 -1.34 -6.38
C ILE A 119 3.40 -0.12 -5.91
N ILE A 120 3.26 0.08 -4.60
CA ILE A 120 2.63 1.30 -4.10
C ILE A 120 3.31 2.56 -4.69
N PRO A 121 2.53 3.51 -5.24
CA PRO A 121 3.08 4.76 -5.71
C PRO A 121 3.54 5.60 -4.51
N THR A 122 4.59 6.40 -4.74
CA THR A 122 5.01 7.40 -3.76
C THR A 122 3.96 8.51 -3.67
N PRO A 123 3.43 8.82 -2.47
CA PRO A 123 2.46 9.91 -2.32
C PRO A 123 3.15 11.27 -2.46
N GLU A 124 2.41 12.31 -2.83
CA GLU A 124 2.96 13.64 -3.17
C GLU A 124 3.75 14.31 -2.04
N PHE A 125 3.47 13.96 -0.78
CA PHE A 125 4.17 14.47 0.40
C PHE A 125 5.44 13.70 0.76
N ARG A 126 5.89 12.76 -0.08
CA ARG A 126 7.15 12.02 0.08
C ARG A 126 8.08 12.31 -1.09
N ASP A 127 9.38 12.14 -0.89
CA ASP A 127 10.33 12.29 -2.00
C ASP A 127 10.15 11.10 -2.97
N PRO A 128 10.04 11.32 -4.29
CA PRO A 128 9.91 10.25 -5.27
C PRO A 128 11.01 9.18 -5.22
N SER A 129 12.18 9.52 -4.67
CA SER A 129 13.31 8.61 -4.50
C SER A 129 13.29 7.79 -3.20
N ASP A 130 12.35 8.10 -2.29
CA ASP A 130 12.22 7.41 -1.01
C ASP A 130 11.79 5.95 -1.21
N LEU A 131 12.39 5.10 -0.38
CA LEU A 131 11.84 3.77 -0.12
C LEU A 131 10.70 3.94 0.90
N ILE A 132 9.54 3.35 0.61
CA ILE A 132 8.36 3.47 1.45
C ILE A 132 7.66 2.12 1.63
N CYS A 133 7.20 1.86 2.85
CA CYS A 133 6.24 0.81 3.18
C CYS A 133 4.83 1.40 3.34
N ILE A 134 3.80 0.56 3.46
CA ILE A 134 2.40 1.02 3.50
C ILE A 134 2.11 2.06 4.59
N GLU A 135 2.79 2.01 5.75
CA GLU A 135 2.61 3.00 6.80
C GLU A 135 3.01 4.42 6.36
N HIS A 136 3.96 4.56 5.43
CA HIS A 136 4.38 5.86 4.89
C HIS A 136 3.35 6.50 3.95
N LEU A 137 2.25 5.81 3.64
CA LEU A 137 1.08 6.41 2.98
C LEU A 137 0.26 7.29 3.93
N TYR A 138 0.57 7.30 5.22
CA TYR A 138 0.14 8.32 6.18
C TYR A 138 1.22 9.39 6.34
N GLN A 139 0.82 10.59 6.80
CA GLN A 139 1.78 11.64 7.15
C GLN A 139 2.51 11.30 8.45
N ASP A 140 3.74 11.78 8.63
CA ASP A 140 4.57 11.50 9.82
C ASP A 140 3.89 11.88 11.14
N ALA A 141 3.17 13.02 11.14
CA ALA A 141 2.39 13.47 12.29
C ALA A 141 1.37 12.40 12.75
N GLN A 142 0.86 11.59 11.82
CA GLN A 142 -0.05 10.49 12.13
C GLN A 142 0.70 9.21 12.51
N ILE A 143 1.73 8.82 11.76
CA ILE A 143 2.51 7.59 12.03
C ILE A 143 3.11 7.62 13.44
N TYR A 144 3.65 8.78 13.85
CA TYR A 144 4.35 8.95 15.11
C TYR A 144 3.45 9.47 16.25
N THR A 145 2.13 9.45 16.06
CA THR A 145 1.18 9.74 17.15
C THR A 145 1.23 8.63 18.20
N PRO A 146 1.45 8.97 19.50
CA PRO A 146 1.38 7.98 20.58
C PRO A 146 -0.05 7.51 20.84
N ASP A 147 -0.20 6.22 21.13
CA ASP A 147 -1.44 5.64 21.61
C ASP A 147 -1.71 5.96 23.09
N SER A 148 -2.84 5.48 23.62
CA SER A 148 -3.21 5.69 25.04
C SER A 148 -2.22 5.14 26.07
N GLN A 149 -1.29 4.27 25.65
CA GLN A 149 -0.21 3.73 26.50
C GLN A 149 1.12 4.45 26.26
N GLY A 150 1.12 5.54 25.49
CA GLY A 150 2.33 6.27 25.13
C GLY A 150 3.20 5.59 24.07
N ARG A 151 2.68 4.54 23.41
CA ARG A 151 3.44 3.80 22.38
C ARG A 151 3.19 4.38 21.02
N ARG A 152 4.21 4.44 20.17
CA ARG A 152 4.09 4.87 18.76
C ARG A 152 4.94 4.02 17.84
N LEU A 153 4.73 4.15 16.54
CA LEU A 153 5.69 3.67 15.56
C LEU A 153 6.92 4.60 15.56
N TYR A 154 8.07 4.06 15.16
CA TYR A 154 9.30 4.82 15.05
C TYR A 154 9.90 4.66 13.66
N SER A 155 10.50 5.72 13.10
CA SER A 155 11.32 5.58 11.91
C SER A 155 12.65 4.92 12.25
N LYS A 156 13.16 4.11 11.31
CA LYS A 156 14.56 3.66 11.33
C LYS A 156 15.53 4.82 11.48
N ASP A 157 15.25 5.96 10.85
CA ASP A 157 16.12 7.12 10.85
C ASP A 157 16.12 7.89 12.18
N GLU A 158 15.28 7.52 13.15
CA GLU A 158 15.38 8.06 14.51
C GLU A 158 16.56 7.47 15.29
N PHE A 159 17.17 6.38 14.79
CA PHE A 159 18.25 5.66 15.45
C PHE A 159 19.54 5.70 14.64
N ASP A 160 20.68 5.65 15.32
CA ASP A 160 21.98 5.50 14.69
C ASP A 160 22.31 4.02 14.38
N SER A 161 23.49 3.77 13.83
CA SER A 161 23.95 2.43 13.48
C SER A 161 24.19 1.51 14.69
N LEU A 162 24.30 2.08 15.89
CA LEU A 162 24.42 1.35 17.15
C LEU A 162 23.07 1.08 17.80
N GLY A 163 21.97 1.62 17.25
CA GLY A 163 20.63 1.50 17.78
C GLY A 163 20.30 2.56 18.83
N CYS A 164 21.16 3.55 19.06
CA CYS A 164 20.86 4.66 19.96
C CYS A 164 19.94 5.67 19.27
N HIS A 165 18.90 6.13 19.96
CA HIS A 165 18.04 7.17 19.42
C HIS A 165 18.82 8.50 19.35
N LYS A 166 18.70 9.23 18.24
CA LYS A 166 19.50 10.42 17.94
C LYS A 166 19.26 11.56 18.95
N ASP A 167 18.00 11.76 19.35
CA ASP A 167 17.64 12.86 20.25
C ASP A 167 17.27 12.45 21.69
N ASN A 168 16.99 11.16 21.95
CA ASN A 168 16.53 10.69 23.25
C ASN A 168 17.47 9.61 23.81
N PRO A 169 18.39 9.96 24.74
CA PRO A 169 19.38 9.02 25.25
C PRO A 169 18.78 7.88 26.09
N GLN A 170 17.49 7.95 26.45
CA GLN A 170 16.80 6.86 27.14
C GLN A 170 16.23 5.81 26.18
N LEU A 171 16.29 6.03 24.86
CA LEU A 171 15.73 5.11 23.88
C LEU A 171 16.82 4.37 23.13
N PHE A 172 16.66 3.05 23.07
CA PHE A 172 17.55 2.15 22.35
C PHE A 172 16.73 1.17 21.53
N CYS A 173 16.95 1.14 20.23
CA CYS A 173 16.42 0.10 19.36
C CYS A 173 17.37 -1.10 19.37
N ARG A 174 16.90 -2.25 19.87
CA ARG A 174 17.64 -3.51 19.76
C ARG A 174 17.53 -3.98 18.31
N VAL A 175 18.46 -3.50 17.49
CA VAL A 175 18.66 -3.76 16.04
C VAL A 175 17.49 -4.50 15.41
N SER A 176 16.58 -3.71 14.85
CA SER A 176 15.53 -4.18 13.95
C SER A 176 16.14 -4.45 12.57
N LYS A 177 15.58 -5.43 11.85
CA LYS A 177 15.95 -5.78 10.46
C LYS A 177 15.76 -4.57 9.53
N GLN A 178 15.99 -4.77 8.23
CA GLN A 178 15.87 -3.78 7.14
C GLN A 178 14.53 -3.00 7.03
N SER A 179 13.58 -3.16 7.97
CA SER A 179 12.33 -2.40 8.02
C SER A 179 12.58 -0.90 8.12
N LEU A 180 11.76 -0.13 7.43
CA LEU A 180 11.78 1.34 7.46
C LEU A 180 11.08 1.91 8.71
N ILE A 181 10.07 1.19 9.21
CA ILE A 181 9.32 1.53 10.43
C ILE A 181 9.52 0.44 11.48
N TYR A 182 9.83 0.85 12.71
CA TYR A 182 9.99 -0.02 13.87
C TYR A 182 8.73 -0.02 14.73
N ASP A 183 8.28 -1.22 15.06
CA ASP A 183 7.05 -1.48 15.81
C ASP A 183 7.25 -2.44 16.99
N ASP A 184 8.50 -2.88 17.18
CA ASP A 184 8.97 -3.67 18.31
C ASP A 184 10.43 -3.31 18.62
N GLN A 185 10.94 -3.77 19.76
CA GLN A 185 12.34 -3.66 20.18
C GLN A 185 12.88 -2.24 20.36
N VAL A 186 12.01 -1.22 20.44
CA VAL A 186 12.38 0.13 20.89
C VAL A 186 12.26 0.15 22.40
N ILE A 187 13.40 0.04 23.08
CA ILE A 187 13.50 -0.11 24.53
C ILE A 187 13.70 1.24 25.21
N ASN A 188 12.85 1.55 26.17
CA ASN A 188 13.15 2.58 27.16
C ASN A 188 14.14 2.00 28.19
N LEU A 189 15.34 2.57 28.28
CA LEU A 189 16.43 2.08 29.12
C LEU A 189 16.16 2.22 30.62
N GLN A 190 15.40 3.23 31.03
CA GLN A 190 15.00 3.44 32.42
C GLN A 190 13.95 2.40 32.85
N GLU A 191 12.92 2.20 32.02
CA GLU A 191 11.84 1.26 32.35
C GLU A 191 12.16 -0.19 32.04
N LYS A 192 13.13 -0.42 31.14
CA LYS A 192 13.54 -1.72 30.59
C LYS A 192 12.40 -2.44 29.85
N LYS A 193 11.63 -1.69 29.05
CA LYS A 193 10.44 -2.18 28.34
C LYS A 193 10.42 -1.71 26.89
N ASN A 194 9.80 -2.51 26.02
CA ASN A 194 9.44 -2.06 24.68
C ASN A 194 8.34 -0.99 24.77
N ILE A 195 8.55 0.12 24.05
CA ILE A 195 7.61 1.24 23.95
C ILE A 195 7.12 1.48 22.51
N ALA A 196 7.51 0.61 21.56
CA ALA A 196 6.97 0.67 20.21
C ALA A 196 5.52 0.18 20.16
N LEU A 197 4.73 0.80 19.29
CA LEU A 197 3.38 0.37 18.97
C LEU A 197 3.46 -0.74 17.90
N PRO A 198 2.96 -1.96 18.15
CA PRO A 198 2.97 -3.01 17.13
C PRO A 198 2.18 -2.60 15.88
N LYS A 199 2.69 -2.89 14.67
CA LYS A 199 2.02 -2.56 13.40
C LYS A 199 0.62 -3.13 13.31
N ASN A 200 0.42 -4.35 13.81
CA ASN A 200 -0.92 -4.95 13.86
C ASN A 200 -1.90 -4.14 14.72
N LYS A 201 -1.42 -3.56 15.83
CA LYS A 201 -2.25 -2.71 16.69
C LYS A 201 -2.54 -1.36 16.04
N PHE A 202 -1.55 -0.78 15.36
CA PHE A 202 -1.75 0.43 14.53
C PHE A 202 -2.80 0.19 13.44
N ALA A 203 -2.66 -0.90 12.66
CA ALA A 203 -3.62 -1.31 11.65
C ALA A 203 -5.04 -1.54 12.23
N ASP A 204 -5.14 -2.12 13.44
CA ASP A 204 -6.42 -2.27 14.15
C ASP A 204 -7.05 -0.92 14.50
N TYR A 205 -6.27 0.05 14.98
CA TYR A 205 -6.81 1.38 15.29
C TYR A 205 -7.39 2.03 14.03
N ILE A 206 -6.63 2.02 12.94
CA ILE A 206 -7.04 2.59 11.65
C ILE A 206 -8.28 1.89 11.10
N PHE A 207 -8.28 0.56 11.06
CA PHE A 207 -9.38 -0.23 10.49
C PHE A 207 -10.70 -0.04 11.23
N ASN A 208 -10.63 0.06 12.56
CA ASN A 208 -11.79 0.25 13.41
C ASN A 208 -12.16 1.73 13.61
N GLY A 209 -11.36 2.67 13.09
CA GLY A 209 -11.56 4.12 13.32
C GLY A 209 -11.45 4.49 14.80
N ALA A 210 -10.58 3.83 15.55
CA ALA A 210 -10.45 4.01 16.99
C ALA A 210 -9.41 5.09 17.36
N PRO A 211 -9.64 5.89 18.42
CA PRO A 211 -8.66 6.86 18.91
C PRO A 211 -7.30 6.21 19.25
N PRO A 212 -6.17 6.92 19.02
CA PRO A 212 -6.06 8.30 18.52
C PRO A 212 -6.15 8.43 16.98
N PHE A 213 -6.35 7.32 16.26
CA PHE A 213 -6.31 7.26 14.80
C PHE A 213 -7.70 7.25 14.14
N SER A 214 -8.68 7.87 14.79
CA SER A 214 -10.08 7.91 14.31
C SER A 214 -10.30 8.84 13.13
N ASN A 215 -9.41 9.81 12.91
CA ASN A 215 -9.50 10.78 11.82
C ASN A 215 -8.15 10.89 11.10
N VAL A 216 -7.77 9.82 10.43
CA VAL A 216 -6.55 9.80 9.61
C VAL A 216 -6.81 10.29 8.19
N ASP A 217 -5.84 11.03 7.65
CA ASP A 217 -5.78 11.33 6.23
C ASP A 217 -5.37 10.08 5.44
N PHE A 218 -6.17 9.71 4.44
CA PHE A 218 -5.94 8.60 3.52
C PHE A 218 -5.42 9.07 2.15
N SER A 219 -5.14 10.35 1.96
CA SER A 219 -4.70 10.94 0.69
C SER A 219 -3.56 10.16 0.02
N GLY A 220 -2.59 9.65 0.80
CA GLY A 220 -1.47 8.85 0.27
C GLY A 220 -1.89 7.53 -0.39
N PHE A 221 -3.05 6.96 -0.06
CA PHE A 221 -3.56 5.73 -0.66
C PHE A 221 -4.21 5.95 -2.03
N ARG A 222 -4.57 7.19 -2.36
CA ARG A 222 -5.29 7.55 -3.59
C ARG A 222 -4.56 7.06 -4.83
N GLY A 223 -3.24 7.22 -4.88
CA GLY A 223 -2.42 6.78 -6.00
C GLY A 223 -2.60 5.29 -6.29
N THR A 224 -2.62 4.44 -5.26
CA THR A 224 -2.79 2.98 -5.43
C THR A 224 -4.15 2.65 -6.03
N PHE A 225 -5.23 3.26 -5.53
CA PHE A 225 -6.57 3.02 -6.07
C PHE A 225 -6.74 3.53 -7.50
N THR A 226 -6.13 4.67 -7.84
CA THR A 226 -6.09 5.17 -9.23
C THR A 226 -5.42 4.16 -10.17
N GLN A 227 -4.30 3.55 -9.74
CA GLN A 227 -3.64 2.50 -10.52
C GLN A 227 -4.51 1.24 -10.65
N ILE A 228 -5.21 0.83 -9.60
CA ILE A 228 -6.16 -0.29 -9.66
C ILE A 228 -7.26 -0.03 -10.70
N VAL A 229 -7.83 1.19 -10.72
CA VAL A 229 -8.82 1.59 -11.74
C VAL A 229 -8.22 1.54 -13.15
N ALA A 230 -6.99 2.03 -13.33
CA ALA A 230 -6.31 2.01 -14.62
C ALA A 230 -6.09 0.58 -15.13
N ILE A 231 -5.64 -0.33 -14.26
CA ILE A 231 -5.47 -1.76 -14.58
C ILE A 231 -6.83 -2.37 -14.99
N ALA A 232 -7.88 -2.15 -14.19
CA ALA A 232 -9.23 -2.66 -14.48
C ALA A 232 -9.80 -2.14 -15.81
N ALA A 233 -9.53 -0.88 -16.15
CA ALA A 233 -9.94 -0.28 -17.41
C ALA A 233 -9.17 -0.84 -18.61
N SER A 234 -7.89 -1.19 -18.44
CA SER A 234 -7.12 -1.88 -19.50
C SER A 234 -7.55 -3.34 -19.70
N TYR A 235 -8.00 -4.00 -18.63
CA TYR A 235 -8.50 -5.38 -18.67
C TYR A 235 -9.84 -5.53 -19.38
N SER A 236 -10.68 -4.50 -19.32
CA SER A 236 -12.03 -4.51 -19.88
C SER A 236 -12.08 -4.26 -21.41
N ARG A 237 -10.92 -4.25 -22.08
CA ARG A 237 -10.79 -3.99 -23.52
C ARG A 237 -10.41 -5.23 -24.31
#